data_AF-A0A2V8TGN6-F1
#
_entry.id   AF-A0A2V8TGN6-F1
#
_cell.length_a   1.000
_cell.length_b   1.000
_cell.length_c   1.000
_cell.angle_alpha   90.00
_cell.angle_beta   90.00
_cell.angle_gamma   90.00
#
_symmetry.space_group_name_H-M   'P 1'
#
loop_
_entity.id
_entity.type
_entity.pdbx_description
1 polymer ?
#
loop_
_entity_poly.entity_id
_entity_poly.type
_entity_poly.pdbx_seq_one_letter_code
_entity_poly.pdbx_strand_id
1 'polypeptide(L)'
;MEGKPAVILHPVGPLDREEMDAIVRQARRAIGLAVEVGAEIAFPPGALDSRRGQILAPRLLAAVPATVETPPPPLPPITYGGAVAASSPTVASRPAQPAPFARVAVADQDLYAPGQEFIFALADAKGRRAVLARPRCGRSRRSTGRTTGSAARATTSSVAGCAGSLEAGVPQA
;
A
#
# COMPACT_ATOMS: atom_id res chain seq x y z
N MET A 1 2.82 -14.88 23.35
CA MET A 1 2.28 -13.64 22.78
C MET A 1 1.90 -13.95 21.34
N GLU A 2 0.62 -14.24 21.09
CA GLU A 2 0.13 -14.46 19.72
C GLU A 2 0.45 -13.22 18.87
N GLY A 3 1.08 -13.45 17.72
CA GLY A 3 1.46 -12.39 16.81
C GLY A 3 0.22 -11.67 16.32
N LYS A 4 -0.01 -10.44 16.81
CA LYS A 4 -1.11 -9.61 16.33
C LYS A 4 -0.99 -9.48 14.81
N PRO A 5 -2.09 -9.65 14.05
CA PRO A 5 -2.03 -9.60 12.60
C PRO A 5 -1.59 -8.21 12.18
N ALA A 6 -0.44 -8.15 11.49
CA ALA A 6 0.18 -6.89 11.11
C ALA A 6 -0.38 -6.39 9.78
N VAL A 7 -0.48 -5.07 9.63
CA VAL A 7 -0.66 -4.40 8.34
C VAL A 7 0.70 -4.22 7.70
N ILE A 8 0.88 -4.68 6.46
CA ILE A 8 2.15 -4.54 5.74
C ILE A 8 2.03 -3.39 4.74
N LEU A 9 2.89 -2.39 4.87
CA LEU A 9 3.02 -1.28 3.94
C LEU A 9 4.11 -1.57 2.91
N HIS A 10 3.76 -1.55 1.64
CA HIS A 10 4.69 -1.75 0.53
C HIS A 10 4.96 -0.41 -0.16
N PRO A 11 6.21 0.08 -0.17
CA PRO A 11 6.53 1.28 -0.94
C PRO A 11 6.44 0.99 -2.45
N VAL A 12 5.97 1.98 -3.20
CA VAL A 12 5.89 1.97 -4.66
C VAL A 12 6.55 3.26 -5.18
N GLY A 13 7.72 3.10 -5.81
CA GLY A 13 8.52 4.22 -6.30
C GLY A 13 9.49 4.79 -5.27
N PRO A 14 10.13 5.94 -5.57
CA PRO A 14 11.17 6.55 -4.74
C PRO A 14 10.61 7.16 -3.44
N LEU A 15 10.26 6.29 -2.50
CA LEU A 15 9.88 6.64 -1.13
C LEU A 15 11.08 6.46 -0.21
N ASP A 16 11.51 7.57 0.41
CA ASP A 16 12.61 7.52 1.36
C ASP A 16 12.23 6.72 2.60
N ARG A 17 13.23 6.04 3.17
CA ARG A 17 13.03 5.20 4.38
C ARG A 17 12.50 6.01 5.57
N GLU A 18 13.01 7.23 5.78
CA GLU A 18 12.55 8.12 6.87
C GLU A 18 11.05 8.43 6.74
N GLU A 19 10.60 8.61 5.51
CA GLU A 19 9.21 8.89 5.21
C GLU A 19 8.32 7.69 5.46
N MET A 20 8.71 6.51 4.97
CA MET A 20 8.00 5.27 5.26
C MET A 20 7.91 5.03 6.76
N ASP A 21 8.98 5.28 7.52
CA ASP A 21 8.98 5.17 8.98
C ASP A 21 8.00 6.17 9.62
N ALA A 22 7.87 7.38 9.08
CA ALA A 22 6.89 8.36 9.54
C ALA A 22 5.45 7.89 9.29
N ILE A 23 5.17 7.35 8.10
CA ILE A 23 3.86 6.79 7.74
C ILE A 23 3.53 5.61 8.66
N VAL A 24 4.48 4.70 8.91
CA VAL A 24 4.30 3.58 9.84
C VAL A 24 3.97 4.05 11.25
N ARG A 25 4.71 5.03 11.79
CA ARG A 25 4.43 5.59 13.13
C ARG A 25 3.02 6.17 13.21
N GLN A 26 2.60 6.92 12.19
CA GLN A 26 1.26 7.53 12.15
C GLN A 26 0.17 6.47 12.02
N ALA A 27 0.35 5.48 11.13
CA ALA A 27 -0.59 4.39 10.93
C ALA A 27 -0.75 3.52 12.19
N ARG A 28 0.36 3.18 12.87
CA ARG A 28 0.33 2.45 14.16
C ARG A 28 -0.48 3.22 15.20
N ARG A 29 -0.26 4.53 15.31
CA ARG A 29 -0.99 5.39 16.26
C ARG A 29 -2.48 5.48 15.93
N ALA A 30 -2.85 5.57 14.66
CA ALA A 30 -4.23 5.73 14.23
C ALA A 30 -5.05 4.43 14.31
N ILE A 31 -4.46 3.30 13.90
CA ILE A 31 -5.17 2.02 13.76
C ILE A 31 -5.06 1.16 15.03
N GLY A 32 -4.02 1.37 15.85
CA GLY A 32 -3.77 0.54 17.04
C GLY A 32 -3.31 -0.89 16.72
N LEU A 33 -2.98 -1.17 15.47
CA LEU A 33 -2.44 -2.45 15.01
C LEU A 33 -0.93 -2.37 14.79
N ALA A 34 -0.27 -3.54 14.76
CA ALA A 34 1.10 -3.64 14.30
C ALA A 34 1.14 -3.27 12.81
N VAL A 35 2.09 -2.41 12.43
CA VAL A 35 2.30 -2.01 11.02
C VAL A 35 3.76 -2.23 10.69
N GLU A 36 4.05 -2.91 9.61
CA GLU A 36 5.41 -3.25 9.16
C GLU A 36 5.64 -2.76 7.74
N VAL A 37 6.90 -2.53 7.38
CA VAL A 37 7.28 -2.20 6.00
C VAL A 37 7.66 -3.49 5.28
N GLY A 38 6.95 -3.79 4.20
CA GLY A 38 7.23 -4.91 3.32
C GLY A 38 8.25 -4.56 2.23
N ALA A 39 8.49 -5.54 1.35
CA ALA A 39 9.30 -5.32 0.15
C ALA A 39 8.69 -4.25 -0.76
N GLU A 40 9.55 -3.50 -1.45
CA GLU A 40 9.14 -2.56 -2.49
C GLU A 40 8.41 -3.31 -3.64
N ILE A 41 7.31 -2.74 -4.12
CA ILE A 41 6.59 -3.26 -5.27
C ILE A 41 7.04 -2.51 -6.51
N ALA A 42 7.58 -3.25 -7.48
CA ALA A 42 7.92 -2.70 -8.78
C ALA A 42 6.68 -2.18 -9.51
N PHE A 43 6.84 -1.09 -10.27
CA PHE A 43 5.75 -0.54 -11.06
C PHE A 43 5.25 -1.55 -12.10
N PRO A 44 3.94 -1.87 -12.11
CA PRO A 44 3.39 -2.74 -13.12
C PRO A 44 3.53 -2.06 -14.50
N PRO A 45 3.93 -2.81 -15.55
CA PRO A 45 4.06 -2.23 -16.88
C PRO A 45 2.71 -1.67 -17.36
N GLY A 46 2.74 -0.46 -17.93
CA GLY A 46 1.54 0.25 -18.38
C GLY A 46 0.63 0.76 -17.27
N ALA A 47 1.04 0.73 -16.00
CA ALA A 47 0.30 1.36 -14.92
C ALA A 47 0.53 2.89 -14.87
N LEU A 48 1.72 3.34 -15.26
CA LEU A 48 2.04 4.77 -15.35
C LEU A 48 1.53 5.35 -16.66
N ASP A 49 0.62 6.31 -16.58
CA ASP A 49 0.27 7.15 -17.73
C ASP A 49 1.31 8.27 -17.85
N SER A 50 2.23 8.14 -18.81
CA SER A 50 3.30 9.12 -19.05
C SER A 50 2.78 10.50 -19.46
N ARG A 51 1.55 10.61 -19.99
CA ARG A 51 0.96 11.91 -20.35
C ARG A 51 0.46 12.65 -19.11
N ARG A 52 -0.12 11.93 -18.16
CA ARG A 52 -0.66 12.49 -16.90
C ARG A 52 0.37 12.56 -15.78
N GLY A 53 1.41 11.72 -15.83
CA GLY A 53 2.31 11.50 -14.69
C GLY A 53 1.58 10.88 -13.49
N GLN A 54 0.57 10.03 -13.77
CA GLN A 54 -0.30 9.42 -12.77
C GLN A 54 -0.33 7.90 -12.94
N ILE A 55 -0.56 7.18 -11.85
CA ILE A 55 -0.64 5.72 -11.85
C ILE A 55 -2.10 5.27 -11.86
N LEU A 56 -2.44 4.34 -12.75
CA LEU A 56 -3.74 3.69 -12.81
C LEU A 56 -3.92 2.79 -11.59
N ALA A 57 -4.74 3.22 -10.64
CA ALA A 57 -4.90 2.56 -9.35
C ALA A 57 -5.35 1.09 -9.43
N PRO A 58 -6.31 0.69 -10.30
CA PRO A 58 -6.67 -0.72 -10.45
C PRO A 58 -5.51 -1.62 -10.89
N ARG A 59 -4.62 -1.11 -11.77
CA ARG A 59 -3.42 -1.84 -12.22
C ARG A 59 -2.43 -2.02 -11.06
N LEU A 60 -2.21 -0.96 -10.28
CA LEU A 60 -1.32 -1.04 -9.12
C LEU A 60 -1.88 -1.98 -8.04
N LEU A 61 -3.19 -1.91 -7.76
CA LEU A 61 -3.87 -2.77 -6.80
C LEU A 61 -3.75 -4.26 -7.16
N ALA A 62 -3.81 -4.58 -8.45
CA ALA A 62 -3.62 -5.95 -8.94
C ALA A 62 -2.19 -6.49 -8.71
N ALA A 63 -1.18 -5.61 -8.65
CA ALA A 63 0.20 -5.99 -8.34
C ALA A 63 0.45 -6.18 -6.83
N VAL A 64 -0.45 -5.68 -5.98
CA VAL A 64 -0.36 -5.93 -4.53
C VAL A 64 -0.76 -7.38 -4.26
N PRO A 65 0.12 -8.18 -3.64
CA PRO A 65 -0.19 -9.57 -3.31
C PRO A 65 -1.44 -9.64 -2.43
N ALA A 66 -2.38 -10.52 -2.78
CA ALA A 66 -3.56 -10.74 -1.95
C ALA A 66 -3.14 -11.40 -0.64
N THR A 67 -3.77 -11.00 0.46
CA THR A 67 -3.46 -11.56 1.78
C THR A 67 -4.21 -12.87 2.02
N VAL A 68 -5.42 -12.94 1.49
CA VAL A 68 -6.19 -14.17 1.43
C VAL A 68 -5.77 -14.87 0.16
N GLU A 69 -5.04 -15.98 0.30
CA GLU A 69 -4.94 -16.96 -0.77
C GLU A 69 -6.38 -17.35 -1.09
N THR A 70 -6.91 -16.82 -2.20
CA THR A 70 -8.23 -17.24 -2.65
C THR A 70 -8.07 -18.72 -2.94
N PRO A 71 -8.74 -19.62 -2.20
CA PRO A 71 -8.59 -21.03 -2.45
C PRO A 71 -8.89 -21.23 -3.94
N PRO A 72 -8.01 -21.94 -4.68
CA PRO A 72 -8.26 -22.18 -6.08
C PRO A 72 -9.68 -22.74 -6.22
N PRO A 73 -10.47 -22.28 -7.21
CA PRO A 73 -11.81 -22.82 -7.41
C PRO A 73 -11.70 -24.35 -7.44
N PRO A 74 -12.61 -25.08 -6.76
CA PRO A 74 -12.55 -26.53 -6.74
C PRO A 74 -12.47 -27.00 -8.20
N LEU A 75 -11.39 -27.71 -8.53
CA LEU A 75 -11.23 -28.24 -9.87
C LEU A 75 -12.46 -29.12 -10.15
N PRO A 76 -13.05 -29.05 -11.35
CA PRO A 76 -14.08 -30.01 -11.72
C PRO A 76 -13.49 -31.42 -11.54
N PRO A 77 -14.30 -32.41 -11.09
CA PRO A 77 -13.81 -33.77 -10.96
C PRO A 77 -13.24 -34.22 -12.30
N ILE A 78 -11.92 -34.37 -12.37
CA ILE A 78 -11.27 -34.89 -13.57
C ILE A 78 -11.57 -36.38 -13.59
N THR A 79 -12.60 -36.79 -14.33
CA THR A 79 -12.86 -38.20 -14.61
C THR A 79 -11.80 -38.68 -15.60
N TYR A 80 -10.62 -39.04 -15.09
CA TYR A 80 -9.58 -39.68 -15.88
C TYR A 80 -9.76 -41.19 -15.78
N GLY A 81 -10.28 -41.80 -16.85
CA GLY A 81 -10.36 -43.25 -16.96
C GLY A 81 -8.96 -43.84 -17.17
N GLY A 82 -8.33 -44.33 -16.09
CA GLY A 82 -7.20 -45.25 -16.21
C GLY A 82 -6.01 -44.97 -15.30
N ALA A 83 -5.68 -46.00 -14.51
CA ALA A 83 -4.41 -46.29 -13.83
C ALA A 83 -3.89 -45.31 -12.75
N VAL A 84 -3.93 -45.82 -11.51
CA VAL A 84 -3.36 -45.26 -10.29
C VAL A 84 -1.83 -45.29 -10.31
N ALA A 85 -1.18 -44.13 -10.42
CA ALA A 85 0.24 -43.97 -10.11
C ALA A 85 0.38 -43.07 -8.89
N ALA A 86 0.68 -43.69 -7.75
CA ALA A 86 0.98 -43.02 -6.50
C ALA A 86 2.31 -42.25 -6.61
N SER A 87 2.31 -40.99 -6.16
CA SER A 87 3.36 -40.38 -5.33
C SER A 87 3.20 -38.85 -5.36
N SER A 88 2.63 -38.28 -4.31
CA SER A 88 2.76 -36.84 -4.06
C SER A 88 4.00 -36.62 -3.18
N PRO A 89 4.92 -35.70 -3.55
CA PRO A 89 6.07 -35.39 -2.73
C PRO A 89 5.62 -34.70 -1.44
N THR A 90 6.12 -35.19 -0.31
CA THR A 90 6.00 -34.58 1.01
C THR A 90 6.71 -33.22 1.00
N VAL A 91 5.98 -32.15 0.67
CA VAL A 91 6.47 -30.78 0.85
C VAL A 91 6.51 -30.50 2.34
N ALA A 92 7.71 -30.39 2.90
CA ALA A 92 7.93 -30.03 4.29
C ALA A 92 7.12 -28.76 4.62
N SER A 93 6.10 -28.93 5.47
CA SER A 93 5.20 -27.85 5.85
C SER A 93 5.97 -26.81 6.65
N ARG A 94 6.35 -25.71 6.00
CA ARG A 94 6.85 -24.50 6.68
C ARG A 94 5.77 -24.07 7.68
N PRO A 95 6.09 -23.82 8.96
CA PRO A 95 5.09 -23.38 9.93
C PRO A 95 4.40 -22.14 9.38
N ALA A 96 3.08 -22.20 9.27
CA ALA A 96 2.25 -21.16 8.69
C ALA A 96 2.46 -19.87 9.48
N GLN A 97 3.21 -18.93 8.91
CA GLN A 97 3.26 -17.59 9.47
C GLN A 97 1.84 -17.03 9.46
N PRO A 98 1.38 -16.38 10.54
CA PRO A 98 0.06 -15.78 10.58
C PRO A 98 -0.05 -14.81 9.40
N ALA A 99 -1.05 -15.04 8.54
CA ALA A 99 -1.29 -14.18 7.40
C ALA A 99 -1.50 -12.74 7.90
N PRO A 100 -0.93 -11.72 7.22
CA PRO A 100 -1.12 -10.35 7.63
C PRO A 100 -2.60 -9.97 7.66
N PHE A 101 -2.95 -8.88 8.34
CA PHE A 101 -4.34 -8.41 8.32
C PHE A 101 -4.68 -7.86 6.94
N ALA A 102 -3.84 -6.96 6.42
CA ALA A 102 -4.01 -6.31 5.14
C ALA A 102 -2.65 -5.87 4.59
N ARG A 103 -2.60 -5.67 3.27
CA ARG A 103 -1.43 -5.14 2.57
C ARG A 103 -1.77 -3.83 1.89
N VAL A 104 -0.96 -2.80 2.09
CA VAL A 104 -1.22 -1.47 1.56
C VAL A 104 -0.02 -1.02 0.75
N ALA A 105 -0.21 -0.76 -0.53
CA ALA A 105 0.80 -0.11 -1.37
C ALA A 105 0.73 1.40 -1.20
N VAL A 106 1.87 2.02 -0.90
CA VAL A 106 2.00 3.47 -0.76
C VAL A 106 2.78 3.98 -1.97
N ALA A 107 2.14 4.81 -2.79
CA ALA A 107 2.73 5.36 -4.00
C ALA A 107 3.18 6.81 -3.80
N ASP A 108 4.33 7.15 -4.38
CA ASP A 108 4.91 8.49 -4.40
C ASP A 108 4.23 9.44 -5.41
N GLN A 109 3.49 8.89 -6.38
CA GLN A 109 2.77 9.60 -7.43
C GLN A 109 1.24 9.59 -7.22
N ASP A 110 0.55 10.50 -7.93
CA ASP A 110 -0.92 10.60 -7.90
C ASP A 110 -1.54 9.34 -8.51
N LEU A 111 -2.64 8.87 -7.90
CA LEU A 111 -3.43 7.75 -8.39
C LEU A 111 -4.64 8.26 -9.17
N TYR A 112 -5.06 7.54 -10.20
CA TYR A 112 -6.33 7.78 -10.90
C TYR A 112 -7.08 6.48 -11.20
N ALA A 113 -8.37 6.60 -11.49
CA ALA A 113 -9.23 5.50 -11.94
C ALA A 113 -10.00 5.93 -13.20
N PRO A 114 -10.46 4.99 -14.05
CA PRO A 114 -11.26 5.35 -15.22
C PRO A 114 -12.51 6.16 -14.81
N GLY A 115 -12.68 7.34 -15.42
CA GLY A 115 -13.77 8.26 -15.08
C GLY A 115 -13.52 9.17 -13.88
N GLN A 116 -12.33 9.13 -13.26
CA GLN A 116 -11.94 10.01 -12.16
C GLN A 116 -10.58 10.65 -12.43
N GLU A 117 -10.47 11.98 -12.26
CA GLU A 117 -9.23 12.72 -12.52
C GLU A 117 -8.10 12.36 -11.55
N PHE A 118 -8.45 12.06 -10.30
CA PHE A 118 -7.53 11.58 -9.28
C PHE A 118 -8.29 10.87 -8.15
N ILE A 119 -7.59 9.99 -7.44
CA ILE A 119 -8.07 9.37 -6.20
C ILE A 119 -6.93 9.35 -5.17
N PHE A 120 -7.30 9.35 -3.89
CA PHE A 120 -6.31 9.23 -2.81
C PHE A 120 -6.01 7.77 -2.48
N ALA A 121 -7.01 6.91 -2.56
CA ALA A 121 -6.87 5.50 -2.24
C ALA A 121 -7.87 4.66 -3.03
N LEU A 122 -7.53 3.40 -3.23
CA LEU A 122 -8.44 2.37 -3.73
C LEU A 122 -8.20 1.09 -2.93
N ALA A 123 -9.27 0.46 -2.46
CA ALA A 123 -9.19 -0.74 -1.63
C ALA A 123 -10.03 -1.88 -2.22
N ASP A 124 -9.51 -3.09 -2.07
CA ASP A 124 -10.21 -4.35 -2.31
C ASP A 124 -10.33 -5.09 -0.97
N ALA A 125 -11.53 -4.98 -0.39
CA ALA A 125 -11.85 -5.58 0.91
C ALA A 125 -11.78 -7.12 0.87
N LYS A 126 -12.09 -7.75 -0.27
CA LYS A 126 -12.04 -9.22 -0.42
C LYS A 126 -10.60 -9.71 -0.41
N GLY A 127 -9.73 -9.04 -1.16
CA GLY A 127 -8.29 -9.34 -1.22
C GLY A 127 -7.49 -8.83 0.00
N ARG A 128 -8.11 -8.05 0.89
CA ARG A 128 -7.47 -7.31 2.00
C ARG A 128 -6.25 -6.54 1.53
N ARG A 129 -6.43 -5.77 0.47
CA ARG A 129 -5.38 -4.97 -0.17
C ARG A 129 -5.86 -3.56 -0.46
N ALA A 130 -4.96 -2.60 -0.40
CA ALA A 130 -5.25 -1.22 -0.75
C ALA A 130 -4.04 -0.55 -1.43
N VAL A 131 -4.31 0.51 -2.17
CA VAL A 131 -3.31 1.45 -2.68
C VAL A 131 -3.62 2.84 -2.13
N LEU A 132 -2.59 3.61 -1.82
CA LEU A 132 -2.67 4.96 -1.26
C LEU A 132 -1.67 5.88 -1.98
N ALA A 133 -2.12 7.06 -2.41
CA ALA A 133 -1.30 8.11 -2.99
C ALA A 133 -0.78 9.07 -1.91
N ARG A 134 0.55 9.30 -1.87
CA ARG A 134 1.18 10.27 -0.97
C ARG A 134 1.21 11.74 -1.45
N PRO A 135 1.34 12.11 -2.74
CA PRO A 135 1.76 13.46 -3.17
C PRO A 135 0.93 14.63 -2.62
N ARG A 136 -0.34 14.38 -2.29
CA ARG A 136 -1.27 15.41 -1.79
C ARG A 136 -1.42 15.44 -0.27
N CYS A 137 -0.83 14.48 0.44
CA CYS A 137 -0.89 14.41 1.90
C CYS A 137 0.26 15.16 2.62
N GLY A 138 1.28 15.65 1.91
CA GLY A 138 2.56 15.86 2.58
C GLY A 138 3.50 16.96 2.10
N ARG A 139 3.12 17.84 1.16
CA ARG A 139 3.86 19.11 1.00
C ARG A 139 3.45 20.10 2.09
N SER A 140 3.69 19.73 3.35
CA SER A 140 4.19 20.75 4.28
C SER A 140 5.44 21.28 3.59
N ARG A 141 5.40 22.55 3.19
CA ARG A 141 6.47 23.25 2.49
C ARG A 141 7.78 23.12 3.29
N ARG A 142 8.51 22.02 3.15
CA ARG A 142 9.95 22.04 3.39
C ARG A 142 10.47 22.91 2.27
N SER A 143 10.71 24.17 2.59
CA SER A 143 11.59 25.01 1.83
C SER A 143 12.86 24.20 1.63
N THR A 144 13.05 23.69 0.41
CA THR A 144 14.38 23.39 -0.09
C THR A 144 15.12 24.72 -0.09
N GLY A 145 15.68 25.06 1.07
CA GLY A 145 16.76 26.01 1.20
C GLY A 145 17.86 25.49 0.31
N ARG A 146 17.85 25.98 -0.93
CA ARG A 146 18.94 25.82 -1.88
C ARG A 146 20.09 26.63 -1.26
N THR A 147 20.98 25.94 -0.55
CA THR A 147 22.22 26.48 -0.02
C THR A 147 23.13 26.82 -1.20
N THR A 148 22.90 27.96 -1.81
CA THR A 148 23.90 28.69 -2.58
C THR A 148 24.04 30.03 -1.90
N GLY A 149 25.20 30.26 -1.30
CA GLY A 149 25.42 31.19 -0.20
C GLY A 149 24.85 32.59 -0.40
N SER A 150 24.26 33.11 0.66
CA SER A 150 24.32 34.54 0.96
C SER A 150 24.08 34.73 2.44
N ALA A 151 25.03 35.38 3.10
CA ALA A 151 24.95 35.76 4.49
C ALA A 151 23.83 36.79 4.69
N ALA A 152 22.98 36.58 5.70
CA ALA A 152 22.51 37.56 6.68
C ALA A 152 21.10 37.24 7.20
N ARG A 153 21.02 37.08 8.53
CA ARG A 153 19.92 37.43 9.45
C ARG A 153 18.46 37.32 8.94
N ALA A 154 17.66 36.49 9.59
CA ALA A 154 16.78 36.89 10.70
C ALA A 154 15.67 35.86 11.01
N THR A 155 15.51 35.64 12.30
CA THR A 155 14.37 35.20 13.12
C THR A 155 12.97 35.22 12.49
N THR A 156 12.21 34.11 12.53
CA THR A 156 11.06 33.89 13.47
C THR A 156 10.23 32.65 13.12
N SER A 157 9.80 31.98 14.20
CA SER A 157 8.71 31.03 14.41
C SER A 157 7.63 30.86 13.33
N SER A 158 7.24 29.61 13.07
CA SER A 158 5.81 29.24 12.96
C SER A 158 5.62 27.73 13.09
N VAL A 159 4.80 27.34 14.05
CA VAL A 159 4.33 25.97 14.31
C VAL A 159 2.97 25.84 13.60
N ALA A 160 2.87 24.99 12.58
CA ALA A 160 1.60 24.72 11.90
C ALA A 160 1.31 23.21 11.93
N GLY A 161 0.43 22.82 12.85
CA GLY A 161 -0.14 21.48 12.94
C GLY A 161 -1.09 21.18 11.78
N CYS A 162 -1.09 19.93 11.32
CA CYS A 162 -2.08 19.39 10.39
C CYS A 162 -2.84 18.27 11.10
N ALA A 163 -3.95 18.63 11.75
CA ALA A 163 -5.01 17.70 12.13
C ALA A 163 -6.09 17.79 11.03
N GLY A 164 -6.01 16.90 10.05
CA GLY A 164 -7.07 16.72 9.06
C GLY A 164 -8.10 15.74 9.60
N SER A 165 -9.27 16.24 9.98
CA SER A 165 -10.46 15.44 10.30
C SER A 165 -10.89 14.61 9.09
N LEU A 166 -10.98 13.29 9.28
CA LEU A 166 -11.70 12.38 8.39
C LEU A 166 -13.20 12.45 8.77
N GLU A 167 -13.96 13.30 8.10
CA GLU A 167 -15.42 13.25 8.12
C GLU A 167 -15.87 12.07 7.24
N ALA A 168 -16.36 11.02 7.88
CA ALA A 168 -17.02 9.91 7.22
C ALA A 168 -18.43 10.35 6.81
N GLY A 169 -18.63 10.63 5.53
CA GLY A 169 -19.96 10.82 4.95
C GLY A 169 -20.75 9.52 5.00
N VAL A 170 -21.69 9.44 5.95
CA VAL A 170 -22.72 8.40 6.00
C VAL A 170 -23.80 8.74 4.95
N PRO A 171 -24.11 7.84 3.98
CA PRO A 171 -25.24 8.06 3.09
C PRO A 171 -26.54 7.84 3.87
N GLN A 172 -27.44 8.83 3.85
CA GLN A 172 -28.85 8.60 4.23
C GLN A 172 -29.55 7.86 3.10
N ALA A 173 -30.30 6.83 3.48
CA ALA A 173 -31.17 6.02 2.64
C ALA A 173 -32.53 6.69 2.41
#